data_AF-A0A956HKU0-F1
#
_entry.id   AF-A0A956HKU0-F1
#
_cell.length_a   1.000
_cell.length_b   1.000
_cell.length_c   1.000
_cell.angle_alpha   90.00
_cell.angle_beta   90.00
_cell.angle_gamma   90.00
#
_symmetry.space_group_name_H-M   'P 1'
#
loop_
_entity.id
_entity.type
_entity.pdbx_description
1 polymer ?
#
loop_
_entity_poly.entity_id
_entity_poly.type
_entity_poly.pdbx_seq_one_letter_code
_entity_poly.pdbx_strand_id
1 'polypeptide(L)'
;MTMSRSRTWPFGLLALALACANAERSQSGDDDPLPPPTPRVEAPPGPTAALTLRAVSFAEGAMQLELVDAPHDTHAWDQGGVLSQTVALGDADVLRILVRAGEGESLASLRREHPRAAEADLKPGRVCDGVARRLELREPEEIIECIEYADGRPSAPGYTPPMTIVAQEFRSGPLDVVATWELPTALRERYRDEEARFFASFRCGAAPALAVE
;
A
#
# COMPACT_ATOMS: atom_id res chain seq x y z
N MET A 1 -22.23 52.75 5.59
CA MET A 1 -22.96 52.73 4.30
C MET A 1 -21.88 52.77 3.23
N THR A 2 -21.66 51.80 2.34
CA THR A 2 -22.49 50.74 1.73
C THR A 2 -21.51 49.67 1.22
N MET A 3 -21.70 48.39 1.57
CA MET A 3 -21.08 47.28 0.83
C MET A 3 -22.12 46.73 -0.15
N SER A 4 -21.85 46.91 -1.44
CA SER A 4 -22.60 46.31 -2.54
C SER A 4 -22.08 44.88 -2.75
N ARG A 5 -22.96 43.89 -2.60
CA ARG A 5 -22.72 42.50 -2.99
C ARG A 5 -23.18 42.32 -4.43
N SER A 6 -22.24 42.11 -5.35
CA SER A 6 -22.53 41.57 -6.68
C SER A 6 -22.16 40.08 -6.71
N ARG A 7 -23.20 39.25 -6.70
CA ARG A 7 -23.16 37.83 -7.10
C ARG A 7 -22.94 37.76 -8.61
N THR A 8 -21.93 37.00 -9.04
CA THR A 8 -21.88 36.40 -10.38
C THR A 8 -21.30 35.00 -10.28
N TRP A 9 -22.16 34.01 -10.53
CA TRP A 9 -21.84 32.77 -11.25
C TRP A 9 -22.40 33.01 -12.67
N PRO A 10 -21.86 32.45 -13.78
CA PRO A 10 -21.66 31.00 -13.97
C PRO A 10 -20.44 30.64 -14.88
N PHE A 11 -20.34 29.36 -15.28
CA PHE A 11 -19.43 28.78 -16.29
C PHE A 11 -18.06 28.28 -15.83
N GLY A 12 -18.04 27.36 -14.87
CA GLY A 12 -16.98 26.36 -14.77
C GLY A 12 -17.64 24.99 -14.76
N LEU A 13 -17.46 24.19 -15.82
CA LEU A 13 -17.56 22.72 -15.81
C LEU A 13 -17.52 22.02 -17.20
N LEU A 14 -17.39 22.72 -18.34
CA LEU A 14 -17.50 22.04 -19.66
C LEU A 14 -16.28 22.13 -20.59
N ALA A 15 -15.13 22.63 -20.15
CA ALA A 15 -13.98 22.84 -21.05
C ALA A 15 -12.78 21.88 -20.85
N LEU A 16 -12.71 21.09 -19.77
CA LEU A 16 -11.52 20.27 -19.48
C LEU A 16 -11.59 18.81 -19.97
N ALA A 17 -12.75 18.32 -20.40
CA ALA A 17 -12.85 16.96 -20.97
C ALA A 17 -12.30 16.83 -22.40
N LEU A 18 -12.07 17.95 -23.12
CA LEU A 18 -11.65 17.92 -24.52
C LEU A 18 -10.13 17.86 -24.76
N ALA A 19 -9.29 18.02 -23.73
CA ALA A 19 -7.84 18.03 -23.92
C ALA A 19 -7.24 16.63 -24.10
N CYS A 20 -7.83 15.58 -23.50
CA CYS A 20 -7.33 14.21 -23.66
C CYS A 20 -7.77 13.57 -24.98
N ALA A 21 -8.90 13.99 -25.57
CA ALA A 21 -9.43 13.41 -26.80
C ALA A 21 -8.76 13.92 -28.09
N ASN A 22 -7.96 14.99 -28.03
CA ASN A 22 -7.34 15.59 -29.21
C ASN A 22 -5.92 15.08 -29.52
N ALA A 23 -5.36 14.20 -28.68
CA ALA A 23 -4.07 13.54 -28.98
C ALA A 23 -4.20 12.38 -29.99
N GLU A 24 -5.40 11.84 -30.21
CA GLU A 24 -5.62 10.71 -31.15
C GLU A 24 -5.83 11.13 -32.61
N ARG A 25 -6.00 12.43 -32.91
CA ARG A 25 -6.45 12.87 -34.25
C ARG A 25 -5.35 13.27 -35.25
N SER A 26 -4.09 12.96 -34.97
CA SER A 26 -2.97 13.36 -35.83
C SER A 26 -2.03 12.22 -36.23
N GLN A 27 -2.56 11.02 -36.45
CA GLN A 27 -1.87 9.95 -37.18
C GLN A 27 -2.86 9.31 -38.17
N SER A 28 -3.12 9.98 -39.30
CA SER A 28 -3.62 9.31 -40.50
C SER A 28 -2.45 9.19 -41.48
N GLY A 29 -1.88 8.00 -41.58
CA GLY A 29 -0.83 7.67 -42.53
C GLY A 29 -0.49 6.19 -42.39
N ASP A 30 -0.92 5.42 -43.38
CA ASP A 30 -0.59 4.00 -43.63
C ASP A 30 -1.22 2.96 -42.69
N ASP A 31 -2.48 2.61 -42.98
CA ASP A 31 -3.13 1.38 -42.52
C ASP A 31 -2.55 0.15 -43.25
N ASP A 32 -1.35 -0.27 -42.87
CA ASP A 32 -0.97 -1.67 -43.03
C ASP A 32 -1.66 -2.47 -41.92
N PRO A 33 -2.39 -3.56 -42.24
CA PRO A 33 -3.07 -4.35 -41.22
C PRO A 33 -2.04 -4.95 -40.26
N LEU A 34 -2.02 -4.45 -39.03
CA LEU A 34 -1.22 -4.99 -37.96
C LEU A 34 -1.55 -6.49 -37.81
N PRO A 35 -0.53 -7.38 -37.76
CA PRO A 35 -0.78 -8.78 -37.48
C PRO A 35 -1.52 -8.89 -36.14
N PRO A 36 -2.44 -9.86 -35.98
CA PRO A 36 -3.15 -10.05 -34.73
C PRO A 36 -2.13 -10.18 -33.60
N PRO A 37 -2.37 -9.54 -32.43
CA PRO A 37 -1.46 -9.66 -31.30
C PRO A 37 -1.26 -11.14 -31.03
N THR A 38 -0.01 -11.59 -31.13
CA THR A 38 0.34 -12.96 -30.77
C THR A 38 -0.09 -13.11 -29.31
N PRO A 39 -0.93 -14.10 -28.96
CA PRO A 39 -1.27 -14.32 -27.57
C PRO A 39 0.04 -14.42 -26.81
N ARG A 40 0.29 -13.47 -25.90
CA ARG A 40 1.41 -13.55 -24.97
C ARG A 40 1.19 -14.87 -24.26
N VAL A 41 1.99 -15.88 -24.61
CA VAL A 41 2.13 -17.06 -23.78
C VAL A 41 2.74 -16.49 -22.50
N GLU A 42 1.89 -16.19 -21.52
CA GLU A 42 2.33 -15.95 -20.16
C GLU A 42 3.15 -17.17 -19.80
N ALA A 43 4.47 -16.99 -19.75
CA ALA A 43 5.34 -18.01 -19.22
C ALA A 43 4.77 -18.39 -17.85
N PRO A 44 4.65 -19.69 -17.54
CA PRO A 44 4.19 -20.11 -16.23
C PRO A 44 5.00 -19.33 -15.19
N PRO A 45 4.35 -18.78 -14.14
CA PRO A 45 5.04 -17.97 -13.16
C PRO A 45 6.25 -18.77 -12.67
N GLY A 46 7.44 -18.24 -12.92
CA GLY A 46 8.67 -18.85 -12.45
C GLY A 46 8.62 -19.04 -10.93
N PRO A 47 9.41 -19.97 -10.37
CA PRO A 47 9.43 -20.17 -8.93
C PRO A 47 9.62 -18.82 -8.22
N THR A 48 8.70 -18.49 -7.32
CA THR A 48 8.79 -17.29 -6.48
C THR A 48 10.10 -17.39 -5.70
N ALA A 49 11.02 -16.46 -5.92
CA ALA A 49 12.16 -16.33 -5.03
C ALA A 49 11.58 -15.98 -3.66
N ALA A 50 11.73 -16.89 -2.69
CA ALA A 50 11.24 -16.66 -1.33
C ALA A 50 11.86 -15.36 -0.79
N LEU A 51 11.03 -14.51 -0.19
CA LEU A 51 11.54 -13.30 0.46
C LEU A 51 12.42 -13.73 1.65
N THR A 52 13.65 -13.22 1.67
CA THR A 52 14.50 -13.38 2.85
C THR A 52 13.91 -12.50 3.95
N LEU A 53 13.90 -12.97 5.20
CA LEU A 53 13.41 -12.17 6.32
C LEU A 53 14.54 -11.93 7.32
N ARG A 54 14.60 -10.72 7.89
CA ARG A 54 15.58 -10.31 8.89
C ARG A 54 14.88 -9.72 10.11
N ALA A 55 15.37 -10.10 11.28
CA ALA A 55 14.88 -9.55 12.52
C ALA A 55 15.19 -8.04 12.65
N VAL A 56 14.19 -7.28 13.05
CA VAL A 56 14.24 -5.84 13.30
C VAL A 56 13.58 -5.55 14.64
N SER A 57 14.14 -4.61 15.39
CA SER A 57 13.56 -4.13 16.65
C SER A 57 12.72 -2.90 16.38
N PHE A 58 11.51 -2.88 16.94
CA PHE A 58 10.61 -1.74 16.92
C PHE A 58 10.47 -1.22 18.35
N ALA A 59 11.22 -0.17 18.65
CA ALA A 59 11.56 0.21 20.03
C ALA A 59 10.35 0.71 20.81
N GLU A 60 9.49 1.53 20.19
CA GLU A 60 8.30 2.10 20.83
C GLU A 60 7.39 1.00 21.36
N GLY A 61 7.19 -0.06 20.57
CA GLY A 61 6.40 -1.22 20.96
C GLY A 61 7.08 -2.19 21.93
N ALA A 62 8.37 -2.03 22.21
CA ALA A 62 9.21 -3.07 22.84
C ALA A 62 9.09 -4.44 22.13
N MET A 63 9.07 -4.41 20.79
CA MET A 63 8.85 -5.61 19.97
C MET A 63 10.05 -5.91 19.07
N GLN A 64 10.15 -7.18 18.70
CA GLN A 64 10.96 -7.64 17.59
C GLN A 64 10.04 -8.32 16.57
N LEU A 65 10.31 -8.13 15.29
CA LEU A 65 9.60 -8.75 14.19
C LEU A 65 10.58 -9.05 13.06
N GLU A 66 10.19 -9.90 12.12
CA GLU A 66 10.97 -10.12 10.92
C GLU A 66 10.40 -9.28 9.77
N LEU A 67 11.25 -8.44 9.18
CA LEU A 67 10.94 -7.70 7.95
C LEU A 67 11.59 -8.37 6.75
N VAL A 68 11.16 -7.99 5.54
CA VAL A 68 11.79 -8.49 4.32
C VAL A 68 13.22 -7.93 4.22
N ASP A 69 14.16 -8.81 3.92
CA ASP A 69 15.58 -8.53 3.74
C ASP A 69 15.94 -8.72 2.27
N ALA A 70 16.70 -7.76 1.74
CA ALA A 70 17.40 -7.86 0.46
C ALA A 70 16.55 -8.02 -0.81
N PRO A 71 15.82 -6.96 -1.21
CA PRO A 71 16.21 -6.30 -2.48
C PRO A 71 16.84 -4.90 -2.30
N HIS A 72 17.56 -4.41 -3.33
CA HIS A 72 18.32 -3.15 -3.30
C HIS A 72 17.49 -1.91 -3.01
N ASP A 73 16.18 -1.99 -3.22
CA ASP A 73 15.18 -0.94 -3.03
C ASP A 73 14.40 -1.08 -1.72
N THR A 74 14.78 -2.04 -0.87
CA THR A 74 14.16 -2.20 0.44
C THR A 74 14.72 -1.18 1.42
N HIS A 75 13.84 -0.30 1.89
CA HIS A 75 14.14 0.66 2.94
C HIS A 75 13.19 0.44 4.10
N ALA A 76 13.74 0.23 5.31
CA ALA A 76 12.97 0.19 6.54
C ALA A 76 13.40 1.35 7.45
N TRP A 77 12.44 2.11 7.96
CA TRP A 77 12.70 3.20 8.90
C TRP A 77 11.74 3.11 10.09
N ASP A 78 12.25 3.43 11.26
CA ASP A 78 11.48 3.60 12.50
C ASP A 78 11.50 5.09 12.87
N GLN A 79 10.31 5.67 13.01
CA GLN A 79 10.11 7.03 13.46
C GLN A 79 9.09 7.05 14.60
N GLY A 80 9.57 6.83 15.83
CA GLY A 80 8.85 7.15 17.06
C GLY A 80 7.44 6.54 17.14
N GLY A 81 7.33 5.23 16.93
CA GLY A 81 6.04 4.52 16.94
C GLY A 81 5.48 4.20 15.57
N VAL A 82 6.24 4.44 14.50
CA VAL A 82 5.91 3.96 13.15
C VAL A 82 7.12 3.30 12.53
N LEU A 83 7.01 2.02 12.23
CA LEU A 83 7.94 1.29 11.38
C LEU A 83 7.32 1.12 10.00
N SER A 84 8.02 1.50 8.95
CA SER A 84 7.55 1.35 7.57
C SER A 84 8.63 0.72 6.71
N GLN A 85 8.21 -0.17 5.81
CA GLN A 85 9.06 -0.77 4.80
C GLN A 85 8.33 -0.87 3.47
N THR A 86 9.01 -0.49 2.39
CA THR A 86 8.57 -0.74 1.02
C THR A 86 9.58 -1.65 0.33
N VAL A 87 9.09 -2.64 -0.42
CA VAL A 87 9.88 -3.65 -1.13
C VAL A 87 9.39 -3.69 -2.57
N ALA A 88 10.27 -3.57 -3.57
CA ALA A 88 9.83 -3.82 -4.95
C ALA A 88 9.73 -5.32 -5.22
N LEU A 89 8.68 -5.72 -5.94
CA LEU A 89 8.40 -7.10 -6.31
C LEU A 89 8.57 -7.35 -7.82
N GLY A 90 8.93 -6.31 -8.59
CA GLY A 90 9.04 -6.31 -10.04
C GLY A 90 8.96 -4.88 -10.62
N ASP A 91 8.61 -4.76 -11.91
CA ASP A 91 8.71 -3.51 -12.67
C ASP A 91 7.83 -2.36 -12.14
N ALA A 92 6.75 -2.65 -11.41
CA ALA A 92 5.89 -1.63 -10.79
C ALA A 92 5.23 -2.06 -9.47
N ASP A 93 5.34 -3.34 -9.11
CA ASP A 93 4.68 -3.89 -7.95
C ASP A 93 5.49 -3.65 -6.68
N VAL A 94 4.81 -3.27 -5.60
CA VAL A 94 5.43 -3.08 -4.30
C VAL A 94 4.68 -3.83 -3.22
N LEU A 95 5.43 -4.36 -2.25
CA LEU A 95 4.93 -4.73 -0.94
C LEU A 95 5.21 -3.57 0.01
N ARG A 96 4.19 -3.16 0.76
CA ARG A 96 4.31 -2.19 1.85
C ARG A 96 3.98 -2.88 3.17
N ILE A 97 4.85 -2.67 4.14
CA ILE A 97 4.67 -3.12 5.52
C ILE A 97 4.66 -1.87 6.38
N LEU A 98 3.62 -1.71 7.21
CA LEU A 98 3.53 -0.62 8.17
C LEU A 98 3.19 -1.21 9.53
N VAL A 99 3.90 -0.77 10.57
CA VAL A 99 3.59 -1.11 11.96
C VAL A 99 3.48 0.19 12.73
N ARG A 100 2.29 0.49 13.23
CA ARG A 100 2.00 1.65 14.07
C ARG A 100 1.78 1.19 15.50
N ALA A 101 2.47 1.80 16.46
CA ALA A 101 2.27 1.58 17.89
C ALA A 101 2.00 2.93 18.56
N GLY A 102 0.84 3.06 19.19
CA GLY A 102 0.42 4.32 19.78
C GLY A 102 -0.97 4.25 20.39
N GLU A 103 -1.33 5.29 21.15
CA GLU A 103 -2.68 5.40 21.71
C GLU A 103 -3.72 5.56 20.59
N GLY A 104 -4.74 4.70 20.59
CA GLY A 104 -5.85 4.79 19.63
C GLY A 104 -5.61 4.08 18.28
N GLU A 105 -4.43 3.51 18.07
CA GLU A 105 -4.16 2.64 16.92
C GLU A 105 -5.06 1.40 17.00
N SER A 106 -5.84 1.15 15.95
CA SER A 106 -6.77 0.03 15.92
C SER A 106 -7.21 -0.32 14.50
N LEU A 107 -7.83 -1.49 14.31
CA LEU A 107 -8.49 -1.80 13.04
C LEU A 107 -9.62 -0.81 12.72
N ALA A 108 -10.18 -0.13 13.73
CA ALA A 108 -11.18 0.91 13.50
C ALA A 108 -10.56 2.21 12.95
N SER A 109 -9.32 2.57 13.32
CA SER A 109 -8.62 3.69 12.68
C SER A 109 -8.28 3.35 11.23
N LEU A 110 -7.78 2.14 10.98
CA LEU A 110 -7.48 1.67 9.62
C LEU A 110 -8.71 1.72 8.69
N ARG A 111 -9.88 1.25 9.15
CA ARG A 111 -11.13 1.35 8.36
C ARG A 111 -11.49 2.79 7.97
N ARG A 112 -11.24 3.76 8.84
CA ARG A 112 -11.50 5.19 8.55
C ARG A 112 -10.54 5.74 7.51
N GLU A 113 -9.31 5.23 7.45
CA GLU A 113 -8.30 5.61 6.46
C GLU A 113 -8.64 5.05 5.07
N HIS A 114 -9.37 3.93 5.02
CA HIS A 114 -9.75 3.23 3.79
C HIS A 114 -11.28 3.13 3.61
N PRO A 115 -12.01 4.25 3.52
CA PRO A 115 -13.48 4.28 3.55
C PRO A 115 -14.14 3.62 2.32
N ARG A 116 -13.38 3.33 1.28
CA ARG A 116 -13.84 2.69 0.03
C ARG A 116 -13.53 1.20 -0.03
N ALA A 117 -12.77 0.67 0.93
CA ALA A 117 -12.32 -0.71 0.89
C ALA A 117 -13.46 -1.69 1.20
N ALA A 118 -13.47 -2.83 0.49
CA ALA A 118 -14.28 -3.96 0.92
C ALA A 118 -13.59 -4.63 2.12
N GLU A 119 -14.36 -4.89 3.17
CA GLU A 119 -13.83 -5.41 4.43
C GLU A 119 -14.18 -6.89 4.63
N ALA A 120 -13.24 -7.66 5.17
CA ALA A 120 -13.49 -9.01 5.66
C ALA A 120 -12.73 -9.26 6.97
N ASP A 121 -13.45 -9.57 8.05
CA ASP A 121 -12.81 -10.01 9.29
C ASP A 121 -12.17 -11.39 9.07
N LEU A 122 -10.93 -11.52 9.51
CA LEU A 122 -10.17 -12.76 9.41
C LEU A 122 -10.16 -13.49 10.77
N LYS A 123 -9.85 -14.78 10.72
CA LYS A 123 -9.69 -15.57 11.96
C LYS A 123 -8.63 -14.90 12.85
N PRO A 124 -8.92 -14.63 14.13
CA PRO A 124 -7.96 -14.05 15.05
C PRO A 124 -6.69 -14.89 15.17
N GLY A 125 -5.55 -14.21 15.28
CA GLY A 125 -4.26 -14.79 15.58
C GLY A 125 -3.91 -14.72 17.06
N ARG A 126 -2.69 -15.11 17.39
CA ARG A 126 -2.07 -14.83 18.68
C ARG A 126 -0.76 -14.11 18.44
N VAL A 127 -0.53 -13.05 19.20
CA VAL A 127 0.74 -12.33 19.22
C VAL A 127 1.07 -12.08 20.67
N CYS A 128 2.30 -12.44 21.04
CA CYS A 128 2.75 -12.42 22.42
C CYS A 128 1.77 -13.26 23.28
N ASP A 129 1.26 -12.73 24.38
CA ASP A 129 0.31 -13.44 25.25
C ASP A 129 -1.17 -13.13 24.95
N GLY A 130 -1.43 -12.33 23.90
CA GLY A 130 -2.75 -11.79 23.58
C GLY A 130 -3.41 -12.40 22.34
N VAL A 131 -4.72 -12.18 22.24
CA VAL A 131 -5.47 -12.40 20.99
C VAL A 131 -5.18 -11.22 20.06
N ALA A 132 -4.75 -11.53 18.84
CA ALA A 132 -4.56 -10.53 17.80
C ALA A 132 -5.76 -10.56 16.86
N ARG A 133 -6.47 -9.42 16.73
CA ARG A 133 -7.58 -9.29 15.78
C ARG A 133 -7.01 -9.12 14.38
N ARG A 134 -7.71 -9.65 13.37
CA ARG A 134 -7.25 -9.58 11.98
C ARG A 134 -8.35 -9.09 11.07
N LEU A 135 -7.97 -8.29 10.10
CA LEU A 135 -8.85 -7.69 9.10
C LEU A 135 -8.17 -7.76 7.74
N GLU A 136 -8.97 -7.95 6.73
CA GLU A 136 -8.59 -7.75 5.34
C GLU A 136 -9.38 -6.58 4.77
N LEU A 137 -8.68 -5.68 4.10
CA LEU A 137 -9.25 -4.59 3.32
C LEU A 137 -8.83 -4.79 1.86
N ARG A 138 -9.79 -4.69 0.94
CA ARG A 138 -9.53 -4.68 -0.50
C ARG A 138 -9.90 -3.33 -1.07
N GLU A 139 -8.90 -2.60 -1.51
CA GLU A 139 -9.09 -1.34 -2.20
C GLU A 139 -9.30 -1.58 -3.70
N PRO A 140 -10.28 -0.91 -4.31
CA PRO A 140 -10.47 -1.00 -5.76
C PRO A 140 -9.31 -0.33 -6.49
N GLU A 141 -9.24 -0.57 -7.80
CA GLU A 141 -8.39 0.23 -8.68
C GLU A 141 -8.73 1.71 -8.54
N GLU A 142 -7.70 2.57 -8.53
CA GLU A 142 -7.86 4.01 -8.50
C GLU A 142 -7.17 4.64 -9.70
N ILE A 143 -7.90 5.49 -10.43
CA ILE A 143 -7.35 6.29 -11.52
C ILE A 143 -6.75 7.56 -10.89
N ILE A 144 -5.45 7.75 -11.06
CA ILE A 144 -4.75 8.98 -10.70
C ILE A 144 -4.83 9.90 -11.91
N GLU A 145 -5.47 11.06 -11.77
CA GLU A 145 -5.54 12.04 -12.85
C GLU A 145 -4.13 12.46 -13.30
N CYS A 146 -3.87 12.30 -14.59
CA CYS A 146 -2.75 12.80 -15.39
C CYS A 146 -1.39 12.99 -14.67
N ILE A 147 -0.48 12.04 -14.88
CA ILE A 147 0.93 12.25 -14.51
C ILE A 147 1.53 13.24 -15.52
N GLU A 148 1.87 14.45 -15.07
CA GLU A 148 2.67 15.40 -15.84
C GLU A 148 4.14 15.00 -15.77
N TYR A 149 4.70 14.56 -16.90
CA TYR A 149 6.12 14.21 -16.97
C TYR A 149 6.97 15.47 -17.14
N ALA A 150 8.01 15.62 -16.32
CA ALA A 150 8.93 16.76 -16.35
C ALA A 150 9.67 16.93 -17.70
N ASP A 151 9.66 15.88 -18.54
CA ASP A 151 10.27 15.86 -19.89
C ASP A 151 9.31 16.29 -21.01
N GLY A 152 8.09 16.73 -20.68
CA GLY A 152 7.11 17.24 -21.64
C GLY A 152 6.38 16.16 -22.44
N ARG A 153 6.53 14.87 -22.09
CA ARG A 153 5.69 13.80 -22.66
C ARG A 153 4.21 14.02 -22.32
N PRO A 154 3.28 13.60 -23.21
CA PRO A 154 1.85 13.71 -22.95
C PRO A 154 1.50 13.09 -21.60
N SER A 155 0.62 13.76 -20.85
CA SER A 155 0.10 13.18 -19.62
C SER A 155 -0.62 11.88 -19.95
N ALA A 156 -0.29 10.83 -19.20
CA ALA A 156 -1.00 9.56 -19.24
C ALA A 156 -1.81 9.43 -17.95
N PRO A 157 -3.00 8.82 -17.99
CA PRO A 157 -3.70 8.45 -16.77
C PRO A 157 -2.77 7.54 -15.94
N GLY A 158 -2.49 7.96 -14.72
CA GLY A 158 -1.87 7.08 -13.74
C GLY A 158 -2.94 6.14 -13.19
N TYR A 159 -2.53 4.97 -12.72
CA TYR A 159 -3.42 4.05 -12.03
C TYR A 159 -2.70 3.43 -10.85
N THR A 160 -3.42 3.26 -9.76
CA THR A 160 -3.06 2.36 -8.67
C THR A 160 -3.85 1.07 -8.89
N PRO A 161 -3.20 -0.09 -9.02
CA PRO A 161 -3.92 -1.35 -9.16
C PRO A 161 -4.75 -1.63 -7.89
N PRO A 162 -5.75 -2.53 -7.95
CA PRO A 162 -6.47 -2.95 -6.75
C PRO A 162 -5.50 -3.47 -5.69
N MET A 163 -5.57 -2.95 -4.46
CA MET A 163 -4.66 -3.30 -3.37
C MET A 163 -5.36 -4.18 -2.34
N THR A 164 -4.64 -5.14 -1.77
CA THR A 164 -5.10 -5.89 -0.59
C THR A 164 -4.21 -5.53 0.59
N ILE A 165 -4.84 -5.10 1.69
CA ILE A 165 -4.21 -4.84 2.97
C ILE A 165 -4.69 -5.92 3.93
N VAL A 166 -3.77 -6.74 4.43
CA VAL A 166 -4.04 -7.59 5.58
C VAL A 166 -3.48 -6.90 6.81
N ALA A 167 -4.31 -6.77 7.84
CA ALA A 167 -3.97 -6.07 9.06
C ALA A 167 -4.12 -6.98 10.28
N GLN A 168 -3.26 -6.78 11.27
CA GLN A 168 -3.31 -7.43 12.56
C GLN A 168 -3.18 -6.40 13.67
N GLU A 169 -4.16 -6.38 14.57
CA GLU A 169 -4.15 -5.52 15.75
C GLU A 169 -3.93 -6.34 17.01
N PHE A 170 -3.05 -5.88 17.88
CA PHE A 170 -2.73 -6.50 19.16
C PHE A 170 -2.15 -5.46 20.13
N ARG A 171 -1.86 -5.87 21.36
CA ARG A 171 -1.24 -5.00 22.37
C ARG A 171 0.16 -5.45 22.70
N SER A 172 1.06 -4.49 22.90
CA SER A 172 2.40 -4.71 23.46
C SER A 172 2.63 -3.72 24.61
N GLY A 173 2.68 -4.24 25.83
CA GLY A 173 2.70 -3.39 27.03
C GLY A 173 1.46 -2.47 27.09
N PRO A 174 1.64 -1.15 27.29
CA PRO A 174 0.52 -0.21 27.32
C PRO A 174 -0.02 0.15 25.92
N LEU A 175 0.73 -0.13 24.85
CA LEU A 175 0.43 0.36 23.51
C LEU A 175 -0.53 -0.55 22.75
N ASP A 176 -1.39 0.09 21.95
CA ASP A 176 -2.13 -0.57 20.89
C ASP A 176 -1.27 -0.56 19.62
N VAL A 177 -1.28 -1.67 18.88
CA VAL A 177 -0.43 -1.88 17.72
C VAL A 177 -1.27 -2.35 16.55
N VAL A 178 -1.06 -1.75 15.39
CA VAL A 178 -1.59 -2.22 14.10
C VAL A 178 -0.43 -2.47 13.15
N ALA A 179 -0.31 -3.70 12.70
CA ALA A 179 0.63 -4.10 11.65
C ALA A 179 -0.14 -4.40 10.35
N THR A 180 0.35 -3.91 9.22
CA THR A 180 -0.25 -4.12 7.90
C THR A 180 0.75 -4.76 6.94
N TRP A 181 0.21 -5.54 6.01
CA TRP A 181 0.88 -6.15 4.88
C TRP A 181 0.04 -5.81 3.64
N GLU A 182 0.54 -4.90 2.81
CA GLU A 182 -0.18 -4.30 1.69
C GLU A 182 0.54 -4.60 0.37
N LEU A 183 -0.19 -5.09 -0.62
CA LEU A 183 0.33 -5.40 -1.95
C LEU A 183 -0.79 -5.39 -3.00
N PRO A 184 -0.45 -5.36 -4.31
CA PRO A 184 -1.41 -5.59 -5.36
C PRO A 184 -2.19 -6.90 -5.14
N THR A 185 -3.51 -6.83 -5.29
CA THR A 185 -4.42 -7.95 -5.01
C THR A 185 -4.09 -9.19 -5.83
N ALA A 186 -3.64 -9.00 -7.07
CA ALA A 186 -3.22 -10.09 -7.97
C ALA A 186 -2.02 -10.89 -7.42
N LEU A 187 -1.18 -10.27 -6.59
CA LEU A 187 0.02 -10.89 -6.01
C LEU A 187 -0.24 -11.56 -4.66
N ARG A 188 -1.43 -11.38 -4.08
CA ARG A 188 -1.72 -11.86 -2.72
C ARG A 188 -1.47 -13.36 -2.54
N GLU A 189 -2.05 -14.20 -3.40
CA GLU A 189 -1.90 -15.65 -3.24
C GLU A 189 -0.44 -16.09 -3.39
N ARG A 190 0.33 -15.38 -4.22
CA ARG A 190 1.75 -15.64 -4.44
C ARG A 190 2.60 -15.41 -3.19
N TYR A 191 2.22 -14.45 -2.34
CA TYR A 191 2.97 -14.05 -1.14
C TYR A 191 2.26 -14.40 0.18
N ARG A 192 1.28 -15.31 0.14
CA ARG A 192 0.46 -15.66 1.31
C ARG A 192 1.28 -16.29 2.43
N ASP A 193 2.30 -17.09 2.08
CA ASP A 193 3.14 -17.75 3.07
C ASP A 193 4.11 -16.75 3.73
N GLU A 194 4.63 -15.78 2.98
CA GLU A 194 5.40 -14.65 3.50
C GLU A 194 4.56 -13.75 4.40
N GLU A 195 3.32 -13.44 4.02
CA GLU A 195 2.34 -12.72 4.87
C GLU A 195 2.16 -13.46 6.21
N ALA A 196 1.93 -14.77 6.17
CA ALA A 196 1.74 -15.58 7.36
C ALA A 196 3.00 -15.62 8.24
N ARG A 197 4.19 -15.73 7.63
CA ARG A 197 5.48 -15.67 8.35
C ARG A 197 5.69 -14.32 9.02
N PHE A 198 5.43 -13.22 8.31
CA PHE A 198 5.52 -11.87 8.87
C PHE A 198 4.65 -11.72 10.12
N PHE A 199 3.35 -12.04 10.05
CA PHE A 199 2.46 -11.91 11.20
C PHE A 199 2.79 -12.88 12.35
N ALA A 200 3.40 -14.03 12.06
CA ALA A 200 3.86 -14.98 13.07
C ALA A 200 5.22 -14.60 13.69
N SER A 201 5.96 -13.66 13.10
CA SER A 201 7.31 -13.28 13.52
C SER A 201 7.34 -12.36 14.74
N PHE A 202 6.24 -11.70 15.07
CA PHE A 202 6.16 -10.76 16.19
C PHE A 202 6.52 -11.44 17.52
N ARG A 203 7.41 -10.80 18.27
CA ARG A 203 7.84 -11.15 19.62
C ARG A 203 7.82 -9.90 20.48
N CYS A 204 7.19 -9.96 21.64
CA CYS A 204 7.23 -8.87 22.62
C CYS A 204 8.34 -9.13 23.64
N GLY A 205 9.12 -8.11 23.97
CA GLY A 205 10.09 -8.12 25.06
C GLY A 205 9.68 -7.14 26.15
N ALA A 206 10.35 -7.20 27.30
CA ALA A 206 10.32 -6.07 28.23
C ALA A 206 10.96 -4.87 27.53
N ALA A 207 10.34 -3.68 27.61
CA ALA A 207 10.95 -2.44 27.12
C ALA A 207 12.41 -2.38 27.61
N PRO A 208 13.40 -2.12 26.73
CA PRO A 208 14.76 -1.90 27.20
C PRO A 208 14.65 -0.77 28.22
N ALA A 209 15.06 -1.04 29.47
CA ALA A 209 15.13 -0.01 30.48
C ALA A 209 15.94 1.13 29.85
N LEU A 210 15.29 2.27 29.61
CA LEU A 210 15.98 3.45 29.10
C LEU A 210 17.11 3.72 30.08
N ALA A 211 18.33 3.41 29.65
CA ALA A 211 19.53 3.83 30.34
C ALA A 211 19.55 5.35 30.17
N VAL A 212 19.04 6.05 31.18
CA VAL A 212 19.24 7.47 31.34
C VAL A 212 20.71 7.62 31.76
N GLU A 213 21.57 7.97 30.81
CA GLU A 213 22.88 8.57 31.11
C GLU A 213 22.72 10.04 31.47
#